data_AF-A0A2G6N901-F1
#
_entry.id   AF-A0A2G6N901-F1
#
_cell.length_a   1.000
_cell.length_b   1.000
_cell.length_c   1.000
_cell.angle_alpha   90.00
_cell.angle_beta   90.00
_cell.angle_gamma   90.00
#
_symmetry.space_group_name_H-M   'P 1'
#
loop_
_entity.id
_entity.type
_entity.pdbx_description
1 polymer ?
#
loop_
_entity_poly.entity_id
_entity_poly.type
_entity_poly.pdbx_seq_one_letter_code
_entity_poly.pdbx_strand_id
1 'polypeptide(L)'
;MKITWKIEKKRGNFRPILSWTITLEPFEQELAVSRVEVTTTIPKPPTAWESFCYPGVNERAEGWTCQDCLILDTPGHKTGSSSGSTRLPWRENREYPEVEEGFTALRDAFEQELMAVYDSLPMHETGALENSSEARKHLAPGFAAQRLLCVVGGEDRVR
;
A
#
# COMPACT_ATOMS: atom_id res chain seq x y z
N MET A 1 11.44 5.38 1.55
CA MET A 1 10.17 6.09 1.26
C MET A 1 10.45 7.57 1.28
N LYS A 2 9.91 8.31 0.31
CA LYS A 2 10.07 9.76 0.21
C LYS A 2 8.73 10.46 0.40
N ILE A 3 8.65 11.32 1.41
CA ILE A 3 7.51 12.21 1.66
C ILE A 3 7.94 13.64 1.33
N THR A 4 7.14 14.33 0.53
CA THR A 4 7.29 15.76 0.28
C THR A 4 5.97 16.46 0.53
N TRP A 5 6.00 17.61 1.20
CA TRP A 5 4.80 18.39 1.48
C TRP A 5 5.10 19.88 1.43
N LYS A 6 4.05 20.68 1.21
CA LYS A 6 4.11 22.14 1.26
C LYS A 6 2.81 22.71 1.78
N ILE A 7 2.90 23.85 2.45
CA ILE A 7 1.76 24.65 2.89
C ILE A 7 1.79 26.00 2.17
N GLU A 8 0.75 26.30 1.41
CA GLU A 8 0.62 27.57 0.68
C GLU A 8 -0.60 28.34 1.15
N LYS A 9 -0.43 29.63 1.50
CA LYS A 9 -1.52 30.52 1.91
C LYS A 9 -1.48 31.81 1.10
N LYS A 10 -2.61 32.16 0.49
CA LYS A 10 -2.79 33.48 -0.15
C LYS A 10 -3.03 34.56 0.90
N ARG A 11 -2.65 35.81 0.59
CA ARG A 11 -2.89 36.96 1.48
C ARG A 11 -4.39 37.15 1.76
N GLY A 12 -4.74 37.43 3.02
CA GLY A 12 -6.11 37.72 3.46
C GLY A 12 -6.75 36.56 4.23
N ASN A 13 -8.06 36.42 4.06
CA ASN A 13 -8.87 35.42 4.77
C ASN A 13 -8.79 34.02 4.15
N PHE A 14 -7.95 33.81 3.13
CA PHE A 14 -7.79 32.48 2.51
C PHE A 14 -7.17 31.47 3.47
N ARG A 15 -7.73 30.27 3.48
CA ARG A 15 -7.18 29.14 4.22
C ARG A 15 -5.88 28.67 3.57
N PRO A 16 -4.88 28.25 4.37
CA PRO A 16 -3.74 27.53 3.86
C PRO A 16 -4.17 26.20 3.22
N ILE A 17 -3.43 25.80 2.20
CA ILE A 17 -3.59 24.52 1.53
C ILE A 17 -2.33 23.71 1.81
N LEU A 18 -2.52 22.54 2.42
CA LEU A 18 -1.50 21.52 2.55
C LEU A 18 -1.59 20.62 1.31
N SER A 19 -0.47 20.43 0.61
CA SER A 19 -0.35 19.48 -0.49
C SER A 19 0.85 18.58 -0.24
N TRP A 20 0.70 17.30 -0.53
CA TRP A 20 1.75 16.31 -0.30
C TRP A 20 1.79 15.26 -1.40
N THR A 21 2.97 14.65 -1.52
CA THR A 21 3.24 13.50 -2.36
C THR A 21 4.10 12.52 -1.57
N ILE A 22 3.67 11.26 -1.55
CA ILE A 22 4.37 10.13 -0.93
C ILE A 22 4.78 9.19 -2.06
N THR A 23 6.05 8.80 -2.09
CA THR A 23 6.61 7.90 -3.10
C THR A 23 7.40 6.79 -2.41
N LEU A 24 7.08 5.55 -2.76
CA LEU A 24 7.84 4.37 -2.36
C LEU A 24 9.05 4.19 -3.28
N GLU A 25 10.17 3.83 -2.69
CA GLU A 25 11.35 3.43 -3.42
C GLU A 25 11.13 2.06 -4.10
N PRO A 26 11.86 1.75 -5.18
CA PRO A 26 11.65 0.51 -5.92
C PRO A 26 11.73 -0.75 -5.04
N PHE A 27 12.71 -0.81 -4.13
CA PHE A 27 12.86 -1.97 -3.24
C PHE A 27 11.68 -2.12 -2.26
N GLU A 28 11.07 -1.01 -1.82
CA GLU A 28 9.89 -1.02 -0.95
C GLU A 28 8.66 -1.56 -1.69
N GLN A 29 8.55 -1.29 -2.99
CA GLN A 29 7.49 -1.83 -3.84
C GLN A 29 7.69 -3.34 -4.08
N GLU A 30 8.93 -3.77 -4.29
CA GLU A 30 9.28 -5.19 -4.49
C GLU A 30 8.99 -6.04 -3.26
N LEU A 31 9.17 -5.48 -2.06
CA LEU A 31 8.82 -6.14 -0.80
C LEU A 31 7.30 -6.25 -0.57
N ALA A 32 6.49 -5.62 -1.42
CA ALA A 32 5.03 -5.67 -1.34
C ALA A 32 4.46 -5.27 0.03
N VAL A 33 5.06 -4.25 0.67
CA VAL A 33 4.63 -3.75 1.99
C VAL A 33 3.14 -3.38 1.97
N SER A 34 2.47 -3.68 3.08
CA SER A 34 1.06 -3.36 3.29
C SER A 34 0.84 -1.83 3.32
N ARG A 35 -0.38 -1.39 3.01
CA ARG A 35 -0.75 0.01 3.16
C ARG A 35 -0.86 0.33 4.64
N VAL A 36 -0.13 1.36 5.07
CA VAL A 36 -0.14 1.85 6.45
C VAL A 36 -0.98 3.10 6.52
N GLU A 37 -1.78 3.21 7.57
CA GLU A 37 -2.68 4.34 7.82
C GLU A 37 -2.44 4.89 9.23
N VAL A 38 -2.33 6.21 9.35
CA VAL A 38 -2.13 6.90 10.63
C VAL A 38 -3.17 7.99 10.77
N THR A 39 -3.88 7.97 11.91
CA THR A 39 -4.72 9.08 12.33
C THR A 39 -3.83 10.18 12.90
N THR A 40 -3.80 11.34 12.24
CA THR A 40 -2.95 12.46 12.65
C THR A 40 -3.65 13.39 13.65
N THR A 41 -2.91 14.37 14.15
CA THR A 41 -3.44 15.51 14.89
C THR A 41 -3.71 16.71 13.98
N ILE A 42 -3.54 16.57 12.65
CA ILE A 42 -3.76 17.64 11.68
C ILE A 42 -5.25 17.94 11.59
N PRO A 43 -5.69 19.13 12.02
CA PRO A 43 -7.12 19.44 12.10
C PRO A 43 -7.74 19.65 10.72
N LYS A 44 -8.93 19.10 10.51
CA LYS A 44 -9.77 19.44 9.36
C LYS A 44 -10.76 20.54 9.76
N PRO A 45 -10.79 21.68 9.04
CA PRO A 45 -11.81 22.69 9.30
C PRO A 45 -13.21 22.18 8.90
N PRO A 46 -14.27 22.56 9.61
CA PRO A 46 -15.63 22.04 9.40
C PRO A 46 -16.17 22.34 8.00
N THR A 47 -15.76 23.47 7.41
CA THR A 47 -16.10 23.85 6.03
C THR A 47 -14.90 23.70 5.10
N ALA A 48 -14.11 22.61 5.16
CA ALA A 48 -12.89 22.45 4.37
C ALA A 48 -13.02 22.63 2.84
N TRP A 49 -14.23 22.56 2.28
CA TRP A 49 -14.53 22.92 0.88
C TRP A 49 -14.42 24.43 0.61
N GLU A 50 -14.65 25.26 1.62
CA GLU A 50 -14.58 26.72 1.55
C GLU A 50 -13.11 27.20 1.62
N SER A 51 -12.75 28.08 0.70
CA SER A 51 -11.36 28.51 0.51
C SER A 51 -10.91 29.62 1.46
N PHE A 52 -11.82 30.20 2.24
CA PHE A 52 -11.56 31.32 3.14
C PHE A 52 -12.28 31.14 4.47
N CYS A 53 -11.88 31.93 5.47
CA CYS A 53 -12.56 32.02 6.75
C CYS A 53 -12.48 33.43 7.32
N TYR A 54 -13.64 34.05 7.54
CA TYR A 54 -13.74 35.40 8.09
C TYR A 54 -13.51 35.41 9.61
N PRO A 55 -13.07 36.54 10.19
CA PRO A 55 -12.93 36.67 11.64
C PRO A 55 -14.23 36.35 12.38
N GLY A 56 -14.15 35.64 13.51
CA GLY A 56 -15.30 35.33 14.36
C GLY A 56 -16.17 34.15 13.90
N VAL A 57 -15.79 33.42 12.85
CA VAL A 57 -16.57 32.31 12.28
C VAL A 57 -15.72 31.04 12.20
N ASN A 58 -16.36 29.87 12.31
CA ASN A 58 -15.73 28.55 12.17
C ASN A 58 -14.47 28.40 13.04
N GLU A 59 -13.31 28.12 12.43
CA GLU A 59 -12.05 27.96 13.16
C GLU A 59 -11.50 29.26 13.77
N ARG A 60 -12.09 30.41 13.41
CA ARG A 60 -11.76 31.74 13.95
C ARG A 60 -12.80 32.23 14.96
N ALA A 61 -13.78 31.39 15.32
CA ALA A 61 -14.70 31.67 16.41
C ALA A 61 -14.03 31.40 17.77
N GLU A 62 -14.46 32.12 18.80
CA GLU A 62 -13.98 31.90 20.16
C GLU A 62 -14.37 30.49 20.65
N GLY A 63 -13.40 29.78 21.26
CA GLY A 63 -13.62 28.43 21.76
C GLY A 63 -13.72 27.34 20.69
N TRP A 64 -13.32 27.61 19.44
CA TRP A 64 -13.30 26.56 18.42
C TRP A 64 -12.36 25.42 18.80
N THR A 65 -12.86 24.18 18.68
CA THR A 65 -12.10 22.95 18.83
C THR A 65 -12.24 22.09 17.60
N CYS A 66 -11.15 21.44 17.20
CA CYS A 66 -11.19 20.50 16.08
C CYS A 66 -12.07 19.28 16.40
N GLN A 67 -12.90 18.88 15.44
CA GLN A 67 -13.79 17.71 15.57
C GLN A 67 -13.33 16.50 14.75
N ASP A 68 -12.56 16.71 13.68
CA ASP A 68 -12.05 15.65 12.81
C ASP A 68 -10.62 15.96 12.38
N CYS A 69 -9.80 14.92 12.30
CA CYS A 69 -8.40 15.04 11.92
C CYS A 69 -8.12 14.34 10.59
N LEU A 70 -7.05 14.75 9.93
CA LEU A 70 -6.59 14.11 8.71
C LEU A 70 -6.10 12.69 9.01
N ILE A 71 -6.50 11.76 8.16
CA ILE A 71 -5.92 10.43 8.10
C ILE A 71 -4.92 10.46 6.95
N LEU A 72 -3.68 10.06 7.23
CA LEU A 72 -2.63 9.92 6.24
C LEU A 72 -2.38 8.44 5.97
N ASP A 73 -2.08 8.11 4.73
CA ASP A 73 -1.84 6.74 4.32
C ASP A 73 -0.72 6.64 3.29
N THR A 74 -0.07 5.48 3.26
CA THR A 74 0.93 5.17 2.22
C THR A 74 0.25 4.69 0.93
N PRO A 75 0.87 4.91 -0.24
CA PRO A 75 0.40 4.29 -1.48
C PRO A 75 0.54 2.77 -1.42
N GLY A 76 -0.25 2.06 -2.23
CA GLY A 76 -0.05 0.62 -2.41
C GLY A 76 1.23 0.31 -3.18
N HIS A 77 1.85 -0.85 -2.92
CA HIS A 77 3.07 -1.28 -3.58
C HIS A 77 2.97 -1.34 -5.11
N LYS A 78 1.77 -1.54 -5.68
CA LYS A 78 1.56 -1.54 -7.15
C LYS A 78 1.51 -0.15 -7.76
N THR A 79 1.07 0.85 -7.01
CA THR A 79 0.98 2.24 -7.50
C THR A 79 2.28 3.00 -7.24
N GLY A 80 2.97 2.68 -6.15
CA GLY A 80 4.28 3.24 -5.80
C GLY A 80 4.27 4.73 -5.41
N SER A 81 3.19 5.47 -5.68
CA SER A 81 3.03 6.86 -5.27
C SER A 81 1.57 7.24 -5.03
N SER A 82 1.37 8.21 -4.14
CA SER A 82 0.09 8.85 -3.90
C SER A 82 0.32 10.35 -3.67
N SER A 83 -0.68 11.16 -4.00
CA SER A 83 -0.68 12.59 -3.72
C SER A 83 -2.02 13.01 -3.15
N GLY A 84 -1.99 14.01 -2.26
CA GLY A 84 -3.18 14.53 -1.61
C GLY A 84 -3.09 16.03 -1.38
N SER A 85 -4.25 16.63 -1.14
CA SER A 85 -4.34 18.03 -0.75
C SER A 85 -5.54 18.24 0.18
N THR A 86 -5.35 19.08 1.19
CA THR A 86 -6.40 19.48 2.12
C THR A 86 -6.24 20.93 2.54
N ARG A 87 -7.32 21.53 3.03
CA ARG A 87 -7.28 22.87 3.62
C ARG A 87 -7.04 22.77 5.10
N LEU A 88 -6.13 23.60 5.60
CA LEU A 88 -5.85 23.74 7.02
C LEU A 88 -6.72 24.86 7.62
N PRO A 89 -7.00 24.82 8.93
CA PRO A 89 -7.66 25.94 9.60
C PRO A 89 -6.82 27.21 9.46
N TRP A 90 -7.49 28.34 9.27
CA TRP A 90 -6.81 29.63 9.27
C TRP A 90 -6.22 29.92 10.66
N ARG A 91 -4.92 30.20 10.73
CA ARG A 91 -4.22 30.68 11.93
C ARG A 91 -3.50 32.00 11.68
N GLU A 92 -3.34 32.79 12.75
CA GLU A 92 -2.63 34.08 12.73
C GLU A 92 -1.10 33.88 12.74
N ASN A 93 -0.60 32.99 13.59
CA ASN A 93 0.83 32.64 13.69
C ASN A 93 1.36 31.92 12.43
N ARG A 94 0.47 31.31 11.63
CA ARG A 94 0.80 30.57 10.39
C ARG A 94 1.65 29.31 10.61
N GLU A 95 1.66 28.78 11.83
CA GLU A 95 2.43 27.59 12.18
C GLU A 95 1.52 26.36 12.25
N TYR A 96 2.04 25.24 11.74
CA TYR A 96 1.34 23.95 11.68
C TYR A 96 2.32 22.80 12.03
N PRO A 97 2.88 22.77 13.25
CA PRO A 97 3.83 21.72 13.66
C PRO A 97 3.24 20.31 13.51
N GLU A 98 1.92 20.18 13.70
CA GLU A 98 1.21 18.90 13.60
C GLU A 98 1.31 18.25 12.22
N VAL A 99 1.64 19.03 11.17
CA VAL A 99 1.83 18.53 9.82
C VAL A 99 3.11 17.69 9.72
N GLU A 100 4.22 18.21 10.23
CA GLU A 100 5.50 17.49 10.22
C GLU A 100 5.45 16.29 11.17
N GLU A 101 4.84 16.45 12.34
CA GLU A 101 4.59 15.36 13.29
C GLU A 101 3.77 14.23 12.65
N GLY A 102 2.69 14.57 11.93
CA GLY A 102 1.85 13.58 11.24
C GLY A 102 2.58 12.80 10.15
N PHE A 103 3.38 13.47 9.32
CA PHE A 103 4.18 12.77 8.29
C PHE A 103 5.32 11.95 8.90
N THR A 104 5.90 12.41 10.01
CA THR A 104 6.92 11.66 10.76
C THR A 104 6.32 10.37 11.33
N ALA A 105 5.14 10.46 11.98
CA ALA A 105 4.43 9.30 12.48
C ALA A 105 4.07 8.30 11.38
N LEU A 106 3.67 8.77 10.19
CA LEU A 106 3.42 7.90 9.04
C LEU A 106 4.70 7.19 8.58
N ARG A 107 5.82 7.90 8.51
CA ARG A 107 7.11 7.31 8.15
C ARG A 107 7.53 6.25 9.15
N ASP A 108 7.49 6.56 10.43
CA ASP A 108 7.94 5.65 11.48
C ASP A 108 7.06 4.38 11.52
N ALA A 109 5.74 4.52 11.32
CA ALA A 109 4.83 3.37 11.20
C ALA A 109 5.12 2.52 9.95
N PHE A 110 5.43 3.16 8.82
CA PHE A 110 5.80 2.44 7.60
C PHE A 110 7.14 1.71 7.73
N GLU A 111 8.14 2.34 8.36
CA GLU A 111 9.45 1.72 8.59
C GLU A 111 9.37 0.47 9.48
N GLN A 112 8.48 0.47 10.48
CA GLN A 112 8.22 -0.71 11.30
C GLN A 112 7.69 -1.89 10.47
N GLU A 113 6.69 -1.64 9.61
CA GLU A 113 6.14 -2.66 8.71
C GLU A 113 7.17 -3.11 7.67
N LEU A 114 7.97 -2.17 7.13
CA LEU A 114 9.03 -2.46 6.17
C LEU A 114 10.07 -3.42 6.77
N MET A 115 10.50 -3.18 8.01
CA MET A 115 11.42 -4.07 8.72
C MET A 115 10.81 -5.46 8.93
N ALA A 116 9.55 -5.53 9.36
CA ALA A 116 8.87 -6.80 9.59
C ALA A 116 8.72 -7.63 8.29
N VAL A 117 8.40 -6.97 7.17
CA VAL A 117 8.30 -7.62 5.85
C VAL A 117 9.67 -8.05 5.34
N TYR A 118 10.70 -7.23 5.55
CA TYR A 118 12.07 -7.56 5.14
C TYR A 118 12.61 -8.81 5.84
N ASP A 119 12.27 -9.00 7.13
CA ASP A 119 12.68 -10.17 7.91
C ASP A 119 12.02 -11.48 7.43
N SER A 120 10.99 -11.41 6.57
CA SER A 120 10.39 -12.58 5.92
C SER A 120 11.27 -13.08 4.78
N LEU A 121 12.21 -13.98 5.12
CA LEU A 121 13.16 -14.53 4.16
C LEU A 121 12.48 -15.26 2.97
N PRO A 122 13.03 -15.13 1.75
CA PRO A 122 12.55 -15.87 0.59
C PRO A 122 12.78 -17.38 0.78
N MET A 123 11.87 -18.20 0.26
CA MET A 123 12.02 -19.65 0.24
C MET A 123 11.92 -20.19 -1.19
N HIS A 124 12.72 -21.20 -1.50
CA HIS A 124 12.66 -21.93 -2.76
C HIS A 124 12.73 -23.42 -2.47
N GLU A 125 11.64 -24.13 -2.70
CA GLU A 125 11.55 -25.58 -2.50
C GLU A 125 11.17 -26.24 -3.82
N THR A 126 11.88 -27.32 -4.15
CA THR A 126 11.60 -28.15 -5.32
C THR A 126 11.45 -29.59 -4.88
N GLY A 127 10.43 -30.27 -5.38
CA GLY A 127 10.13 -31.65 -5.04
C GLY A 127 9.81 -32.45 -6.30
N ALA A 128 10.28 -33.69 -6.35
CA ALA A 128 9.95 -34.65 -7.39
C ALA A 128 9.56 -35.98 -6.74
N LEU A 129 8.42 -36.53 -7.15
CA LEU A 129 7.94 -37.83 -6.70
C LEU A 129 7.80 -38.73 -7.92
N GLU A 130 8.43 -39.89 -7.84
CA GLU A 130 8.24 -40.97 -8.81
C GLU A 130 7.44 -42.11 -8.18
N ASN A 131 6.83 -42.93 -9.05
CA ASN A 131 6.21 -44.17 -8.61
C ASN A 131 7.22 -45.01 -7.83
N SER A 132 6.77 -45.52 -6.69
CA SER A 132 7.56 -46.43 -5.87
C SER A 132 8.06 -47.60 -6.72
N SER A 133 9.21 -48.13 -6.34
CA SER A 133 9.81 -49.32 -6.98
C SER A 133 8.80 -50.49 -7.04
N GLU A 134 8.04 -50.71 -5.97
CA GLU A 134 6.99 -51.73 -5.93
C GLU A 134 5.87 -51.47 -6.95
N ALA A 135 5.34 -50.25 -6.99
CA ALA A 135 4.28 -49.90 -7.93
C ALA A 135 4.74 -50.05 -9.39
N ARG A 136 5.99 -49.64 -9.70
CA ARG A 136 6.57 -49.83 -11.03
C ARG A 136 6.71 -51.31 -11.40
N LYS A 137 7.19 -52.15 -10.48
CA LYS A 137 7.32 -53.59 -10.72
C LYS A 137 5.97 -54.28 -10.93
N HIS A 138 4.95 -53.87 -10.19
CA HIS A 138 3.61 -54.44 -10.31
C HIS A 138 2.94 -54.06 -11.64
N LEU A 139 3.11 -52.81 -12.08
CA LEU A 139 2.42 -52.27 -13.26
C LEU A 139 3.17 -52.50 -14.58
N ALA A 140 4.50 -52.57 -14.57
CA ALA A 140 5.32 -52.67 -15.78
C ALA A 140 4.95 -53.83 -16.73
N PRO A 141 4.67 -55.07 -16.25
CA PRO A 141 4.31 -56.17 -17.14
C PRO A 141 2.99 -55.93 -17.90
N GLY A 142 1.99 -55.35 -17.24
CA GLY A 142 0.68 -55.07 -17.85
C GLY A 142 0.77 -54.04 -18.97
N PHE A 143 1.55 -52.98 -18.78
CA PHE A 143 1.81 -51.99 -19.82
C PHE A 143 2.66 -52.53 -20.97
N ALA A 144 3.64 -53.40 -20.70
CA ALA A 144 4.44 -54.03 -21.74
C ALA A 144 3.59 -54.92 -22.67
N ALA A 145 2.70 -55.75 -22.09
CA ALA A 145 1.80 -56.61 -22.84
C ALA A 145 0.82 -55.80 -23.72
N GLN A 146 0.26 -54.71 -23.20
CA GLN A 146 -0.64 -53.84 -23.96
C GLN A 146 0.06 -53.19 -25.16
N ARG A 147 1.32 -52.74 -25.00
CA ARG A 147 2.08 -52.15 -26.12
C ARG A 147 2.40 -53.17 -27.21
N LEU A 148 2.76 -54.40 -26.83
CA LEU A 148 2.99 -55.49 -27.78
C LEU A 148 1.71 -55.81 -28.57
N LEU A 149 0.57 -55.91 -27.89
CA LEU A 149 -0.72 -56.17 -28.53
C LEU A 149 -1.17 -55.04 -29.48
N CYS A 150 -0.87 -53.78 -29.17
CA CYS A 150 -1.14 -52.66 -30.09
C CYS A 150 -0.21 -52.64 -31.32
N VAL A 151 1.05 -53.07 -31.19
CA VAL A 151 1.97 -53.17 -32.35
C VAL A 151 1.54 -54.31 -33.27
N VAL A 152 1.07 -55.43 -32.71
CA VAL A 152 0.55 -56.58 -33.47
C VAL A 152 -0.85 -56.30 -34.04
N GLY A 153 -1.69 -55.56 -33.31
CA GLY A 153 -3.04 -55.18 -33.75
C GLY A 153 -3.12 -53.92 -34.63
N GLY A 154 -2.01 -53.21 -34.82
CA GLY A 154 -1.90 -52.05 -35.71
C GLY A 154 -1.91 -52.41 -37.20
N GLU A 155 -1.86 -53.69 -37.55
CA GLU A 155 -1.96 -54.16 -38.94
C GLU A 155 -3.42 -54.36 -39.43
N ASP A 156 -4.45 -54.20 -38.59
CA ASP A 156 -5.85 -54.51 -38.96
C ASP A 156 -6.80 -53.28 -38.96
N ARG A 157 -6.34 -52.12 -39.43
CA ARG A 157 -7.24 -50.99 -39.76
C ARG A 157 -6.97 -50.37 -41.15
N VAL A 158 -7.00 -51.18 -42.21
CA VAL A 158 -7.53 -50.76 -43.51
C VAL A 158 -8.15 -51.97 -44.19
N ARG A 159 -9.48 -52.08 -44.16
CA ARG A 159 -10.37 -52.38 -45.30
C ARG A 159 -11.82 -52.45 -44.84
#